data_AF-A0A8J3D946-F1
#
_entry.id   AF-A0A8J3D946-F1
#
_cell.length_a   1.000
_cell.length_b   1.000
_cell.length_c   1.000
_cell.angle_alpha   90.00
_cell.angle_beta   90.00
_cell.angle_gamma   90.00
#
_symmetry.space_group_name_H-M   'P 1'
#
loop_
_entity.id
_entity.type
_entity.pdbx_description
1 polymer ?
#
loop_
_entity_poly.entity_id
_entity_poly.type
_entity_poly.pdbx_seq_one_letter_code
_entity_poly.pdbx_strand_id
1 'polypeptide(L)'
;MKKAQYLFLTLLVASLTGFAQKEYNFSVDLTKPLDDKLTVELETPSVRGKSILYHLPKIVPGTYSINNYGSYATNFKAFDKKGRELKVEKIDKNSWKISKPRKLSRLSYQIDDTWDTPEIEEDVFEPSGTNIDEDKVFVLNTFGLFGYFQGMDRLPYRVNITKPAGFYGSTPLINQNKGGNQDLFVTKDYHELADSPMMYNRPDTVWLKVGNADILVSVFSPNDKFATKDLAADIKPTLEAQKDYMGGTLPIDKYAFIIYMSDDKNLTRYGALEHSQSSFYYLPETFSEAQLSKSIKDIAAHEFFHILTPLNIHSEEIGDFDFIDPKMSRHLWLYEGLTEYAAHHAQLRAGIIDLTTYLDRQADKVENSRTRYTDTLSFTAMSSDVLEKYKDEYSNVYEKGALIGLSLDLKLRQLSGGKYGTQDLLRDLAKTYGKDKSFKDEELFDKITELTFPEMRDFFRRYVEGGEPLPLKELFSAIGIDYDPEGQKKEVEKAFGVSFALVPGTRSILISSTDQATDLGQRLGVEQMDQIVLLNDQPFDADTYSTVLQDYDENFKLGDEVSFTVKRKMPDNSINEVKLTADLREATVTYPTFMPKGAPTPQQLQLRESWMGRMPQ
;
A
#
# COMPACT_ATOMS: atom_id res chain seq x y z
N MET A 1 -6.30 -85.85 -29.10
CA MET A 1 -5.76 -84.59 -28.56
C MET A 1 -5.74 -83.53 -29.65
N LYS A 2 -6.70 -82.60 -29.67
CA LYS A 2 -6.71 -81.42 -30.55
C LYS A 2 -7.07 -80.21 -29.68
N LYS A 3 -6.15 -79.23 -29.58
CA LYS A 3 -6.39 -77.95 -28.92
C LYS A 3 -6.86 -76.95 -29.98
N ALA A 4 -8.02 -76.33 -29.77
CA ALA A 4 -8.47 -75.17 -30.50
C ALA A 4 -8.06 -73.91 -29.72
N GLN A 5 -7.34 -73.00 -30.37
CA GLN A 5 -7.02 -71.68 -29.84
C GLN A 5 -8.13 -70.71 -30.25
N TYR A 6 -8.78 -70.08 -29.26
CA TYR A 6 -9.63 -68.91 -29.50
C TYR A 6 -8.78 -67.65 -29.34
N LEU A 7 -8.71 -66.87 -30.42
CA LEU A 7 -8.08 -65.55 -30.48
C LEU A 7 -9.07 -64.53 -29.92
N PHE A 8 -8.80 -63.95 -28.75
CA PHE A 8 -9.55 -62.81 -28.22
C PHE A 8 -9.00 -61.53 -28.84
N LEU A 9 -9.81 -60.88 -29.67
CA LEU A 9 -9.53 -59.56 -30.25
C LEU A 9 -9.98 -58.49 -29.24
N THR A 10 -9.05 -57.95 -28.46
CA THR A 10 -9.29 -56.79 -27.59
C THR A 10 -9.27 -55.52 -28.45
N LEU A 11 -10.45 -54.96 -28.74
CA LEU A 11 -10.59 -53.61 -29.29
C LEU A 11 -10.14 -52.59 -28.24
N LEU A 12 -8.98 -51.99 -28.44
CA LEU A 12 -8.53 -50.82 -27.68
C LEU A 12 -9.24 -49.58 -28.23
N VAL A 13 -10.39 -49.22 -27.65
CA VAL A 13 -11.01 -47.92 -27.90
C VAL A 13 -10.19 -46.87 -27.16
N ALA A 14 -9.29 -46.20 -27.89
CA ALA A 14 -8.64 -45.00 -27.42
C ALA A 14 -9.69 -43.88 -27.32
N SER A 15 -10.25 -43.71 -26.14
CA SER A 15 -11.06 -42.55 -25.77
C SER A 15 -10.15 -41.31 -25.78
N LEU A 16 -10.08 -40.61 -26.91
CA LEU A 16 -9.61 -39.23 -26.97
C LEU A 16 -10.65 -38.35 -26.24
N THR A 17 -10.63 -38.36 -24.92
CA THR A 17 -11.23 -37.28 -24.14
C THR A 17 -10.36 -36.06 -24.40
N GLY A 18 -10.77 -35.21 -25.35
CA GLY A 18 -10.22 -33.88 -25.47
C GLY A 18 -10.37 -33.20 -24.12
N PHE A 19 -9.25 -32.99 -23.41
CA PHE A 19 -9.22 -32.15 -22.23
C PHE A 19 -9.69 -30.78 -22.70
N ALA A 20 -10.92 -30.40 -22.34
CA ALA A 20 -11.38 -29.04 -22.52
C ALA A 20 -10.35 -28.13 -21.84
N GLN A 21 -9.82 -27.14 -22.55
CA GLN A 21 -8.87 -26.18 -21.98
C GLN A 21 -9.57 -25.50 -20.79
N LYS A 22 -9.04 -25.73 -19.59
CA LYS A 22 -9.57 -25.24 -18.30
C LYS A 22 -8.70 -24.13 -17.71
N GLU A 23 -7.87 -23.49 -18.53
CA GLU A 23 -6.95 -22.44 -18.12
C GLU A 23 -7.08 -21.23 -19.04
N TYR A 24 -6.72 -20.06 -18.53
CA TYR A 24 -6.47 -18.87 -19.35
C TYR A 24 -5.04 -18.92 -19.88
N ASN A 25 -4.85 -18.68 -21.18
CA ASN A 25 -3.51 -18.61 -21.76
C ASN A 25 -3.32 -17.25 -22.42
N PHE A 26 -2.72 -16.32 -21.66
CA PHE A 26 -2.44 -14.95 -22.06
C PHE A 26 -1.09 -14.83 -22.76
N SER A 27 -0.99 -13.87 -23.66
CA SER A 27 0.25 -13.46 -24.31
C SER A 27 0.31 -11.95 -24.47
N VAL A 28 1.44 -11.35 -24.11
CA VAL A 28 1.76 -9.93 -24.29
C VAL A 28 3.16 -9.81 -24.88
N ASP A 29 3.35 -8.91 -25.86
CA ASP A 29 4.63 -8.68 -26.51
C ASP A 29 5.11 -7.25 -26.24
N LEU A 30 6.01 -7.11 -25.27
CA LEU A 30 6.62 -5.85 -24.86
C LEU A 30 7.61 -5.30 -25.89
N THR A 31 7.87 -6.04 -26.98
CA THR A 31 8.69 -5.54 -28.11
C THR A 31 7.87 -4.84 -29.19
N LYS A 32 6.56 -4.74 -28.99
CA LYS A 32 5.62 -4.10 -29.91
C LYS A 32 4.56 -3.24 -29.20
N PRO A 33 4.94 -2.26 -28.35
CA PRO A 33 4.01 -1.20 -28.01
C PRO A 33 3.47 -0.54 -29.30
N LEU A 34 2.21 -0.12 -29.28
CA LEU A 34 1.61 0.64 -30.38
C LEU A 34 0.86 1.83 -29.79
N ASP A 35 1.35 3.03 -30.07
CA ASP A 35 0.78 4.28 -29.54
C ASP A 35 0.55 4.17 -28.02
N ASP A 36 1.63 3.83 -27.31
CA ASP A 36 1.67 3.63 -25.85
C ASP A 36 0.83 2.49 -25.30
N LYS A 37 0.33 1.60 -26.17
CA LYS A 37 -0.55 0.50 -25.78
C LYS A 37 0.09 -0.85 -25.99
N LEU A 38 -0.17 -1.77 -25.05
CA LEU A 38 0.16 -3.18 -25.20
C LEU A 38 -1.04 -3.97 -25.71
N THR A 39 -0.82 -4.84 -26.70
CA THR A 39 -1.85 -5.78 -27.16
C THR A 39 -1.85 -7.02 -26.27
N VAL A 40 -2.98 -7.29 -25.63
CA VAL A 40 -3.21 -8.49 -24.82
C VAL A 40 -4.01 -9.50 -25.64
N GLU A 41 -3.42 -10.68 -25.80
CA GLU A 41 -4.06 -11.82 -26.47
C GLU A 41 -4.40 -12.90 -25.44
N LEU A 42 -5.61 -13.45 -25.52
CA LEU A 42 -6.06 -14.54 -24.65
C LEU A 42 -6.59 -15.69 -25.47
N GLU A 43 -5.98 -16.87 -25.37
CA GLU A 43 -6.66 -18.13 -25.71
C GLU A 43 -7.55 -18.54 -24.54
N THR A 44 -8.86 -18.57 -24.78
CA THR A 44 -9.85 -18.64 -23.70
C THR A 44 -10.05 -20.07 -23.19
N PRO A 45 -10.31 -20.29 -21.89
CA PRO A 45 -10.87 -21.54 -21.41
C PRO A 45 -12.23 -21.82 -22.09
N SER A 46 -12.68 -23.08 -22.04
CA SER A 46 -13.99 -23.44 -22.61
C SER A 46 -15.15 -22.84 -21.81
N VAL A 47 -15.95 -21.96 -22.43
CA VAL A 47 -17.09 -21.29 -21.78
C VAL A 47 -18.44 -21.86 -22.24
N ARG A 48 -19.42 -21.91 -21.34
CA ARG A 48 -20.81 -22.39 -21.60
C ARG A 48 -21.82 -21.24 -21.48
N GLY A 49 -23.10 -21.54 -21.77
CA GLY A 49 -24.20 -20.57 -21.67
C GLY A 49 -24.57 -19.88 -23.00
N LYS A 50 -25.50 -18.92 -22.93
CA LYS A 50 -25.97 -18.12 -24.08
C LYS A 50 -25.08 -16.90 -24.33
N SER A 51 -24.56 -16.31 -23.25
CA SER A 51 -23.56 -15.24 -23.21
C SER A 51 -22.66 -15.44 -22.01
N ILE A 52 -21.50 -14.78 -21.99
CA ILE A 52 -20.59 -14.69 -20.84
C ILE A 52 -20.14 -13.24 -20.66
N LEU A 53 -19.88 -12.82 -19.42
CA LEU A 53 -19.23 -11.55 -19.10
C LEU A 53 -17.73 -11.77 -18.89
N TYR A 54 -16.93 -10.92 -19.49
CA TYR A 54 -15.49 -10.79 -19.23
C TYR A 54 -15.26 -9.48 -18.48
N HIS A 55 -14.43 -9.51 -17.45
CA HIS A 55 -14.16 -8.42 -16.55
C HIS A 55 -12.68 -8.07 -16.57
N LEU A 56 -12.40 -6.76 -16.58
CA LEU A 56 -11.18 -6.21 -16.00
C LEU A 56 -11.55 -5.60 -14.63
N PRO A 57 -10.65 -5.59 -13.65
CA PRO A 57 -10.95 -5.09 -12.31
C PRO A 57 -11.46 -3.64 -12.30
N LYS A 58 -12.42 -3.38 -11.43
CA LYS A 58 -12.83 -2.03 -11.04
C LYS A 58 -11.92 -1.50 -9.92
N ILE A 59 -11.49 -2.39 -9.05
CA ILE A 59 -10.76 -2.13 -7.80
C ILE A 59 -9.94 -3.37 -7.43
N VAL A 60 -8.88 -3.17 -6.66
CA VAL A 60 -8.00 -4.23 -6.14
C VAL A 60 -7.80 -4.04 -4.63
N PRO A 61 -7.47 -5.12 -3.89
CA PRO A 61 -7.07 -5.02 -2.49
C PRO A 61 -5.93 -4.00 -2.27
N GLY A 62 -5.81 -3.47 -1.05
CA GLY A 62 -4.76 -2.52 -0.63
C GLY A 62 -4.99 -1.06 -1.03
N THR A 63 -5.57 -0.79 -2.21
CA THR A 63 -5.76 0.59 -2.68
C THR A 63 -6.95 1.34 -2.07
N TYR A 64 -7.98 0.59 -1.64
CA TYR A 64 -9.26 1.11 -1.11
C TYR A 64 -9.85 2.28 -1.94
N SER A 65 -9.67 2.22 -3.26
CA SER A 65 -10.15 3.24 -4.22
C SER A 65 -10.66 2.57 -5.50
N ILE A 66 -11.63 3.22 -6.15
CA ILE A 66 -12.16 2.76 -7.45
C ILE A 66 -11.27 3.33 -8.56
N ASN A 67 -10.59 2.46 -9.31
CA ASN A 67 -9.65 2.85 -10.36
C ASN A 67 -10.15 2.55 -11.79
N ASN A 68 -11.15 1.66 -11.94
CA ASN A 68 -11.77 1.30 -13.23
C ASN A 68 -10.75 0.91 -14.33
N TYR A 69 -9.94 -0.12 -14.09
CA TYR A 69 -8.88 -0.54 -15.02
C TYR A 69 -9.40 -0.91 -16.41
N GLY A 70 -10.67 -1.28 -16.57
CA GLY A 70 -11.25 -1.51 -17.90
C GLY A 70 -11.44 -0.25 -18.76
N SER A 71 -11.31 0.94 -18.18
CA SER A 71 -11.32 2.21 -18.93
C SER A 71 -10.14 2.32 -19.89
N TYR A 72 -8.99 1.75 -19.50
CA TYR A 72 -7.75 1.71 -20.28
C TYR A 72 -7.78 0.67 -21.41
N ALA A 73 -8.83 -0.17 -21.45
CA ALA A 73 -8.99 -1.19 -22.46
C ALA A 73 -9.75 -0.70 -23.70
N THR A 74 -9.09 -0.78 -24.85
CA THR A 74 -9.62 -0.41 -26.16
C THR A 74 -9.56 -1.57 -27.15
N ASN A 75 -10.22 -1.42 -28.30
CA ASN A 75 -10.18 -2.40 -29.41
C ASN A 75 -10.51 -3.85 -29.01
N PHE A 76 -11.41 -4.03 -28.03
CA PHE A 76 -11.79 -5.34 -27.52
C PHE A 76 -12.57 -6.17 -28.54
N LYS A 77 -12.02 -7.34 -28.88
CA LYS A 77 -12.57 -8.28 -29.87
C LYS A 77 -12.58 -9.71 -29.35
N ALA A 78 -13.56 -10.48 -29.81
CA ALA A 78 -13.71 -11.89 -29.50
C ALA A 78 -13.80 -12.71 -30.79
N PHE A 79 -13.14 -13.87 -30.83
CA PHE A 79 -13.04 -14.69 -32.04
C PHE A 79 -13.40 -16.15 -31.78
N ASP A 80 -13.95 -16.79 -32.81
CA ASP A 80 -14.08 -18.25 -32.85
C ASP A 80 -12.83 -18.96 -33.38
N LYS A 81 -12.81 -20.30 -33.29
CA LYS A 81 -11.68 -21.13 -33.75
C LYS A 81 -11.30 -20.96 -35.23
N LYS A 82 -12.17 -20.34 -36.04
CA LYS A 82 -11.92 -20.05 -37.45
C LYS A 82 -11.47 -18.60 -37.67
N GLY A 83 -11.21 -17.85 -36.60
CA GLY A 83 -10.82 -16.44 -36.66
C GLY A 83 -11.97 -15.47 -36.95
N ARG A 84 -13.23 -15.92 -36.87
CA ARG A 84 -14.39 -15.04 -37.13
C ARG A 84 -14.77 -14.30 -35.86
N GLU A 85 -15.00 -12.99 -35.98
CA GLU A 85 -15.44 -12.16 -34.86
C GLU A 85 -16.81 -12.60 -34.32
N LEU A 86 -16.93 -12.64 -33.00
CA LEU A 86 -18.15 -12.82 -32.24
C LEU A 86 -18.65 -11.46 -31.77
N LYS A 87 -19.97 -11.33 -31.59
CA LYS A 87 -20.55 -10.09 -31.07
C LYS A 87 -20.10 -9.86 -29.63
N VAL A 88 -19.49 -8.71 -29.40
CA VAL A 88 -19.14 -8.15 -28.09
C VAL A 88 -19.98 -6.89 -27.85
N GLU A 89 -20.39 -6.68 -26.60
CA GLU A 89 -21.09 -5.49 -26.13
C GLU A 89 -20.38 -5.01 -24.85
N LYS A 90 -19.82 -3.80 -24.85
CA LYS A 90 -19.27 -3.19 -23.62
C LYS A 90 -20.45 -2.75 -22.76
N ILE A 91 -20.53 -3.27 -21.53
CA ILE A 91 -21.67 -3.09 -20.62
C ILE A 91 -21.45 -1.86 -19.72
N ASP A 92 -20.22 -1.71 -19.23
CA ASP A 92 -19.76 -0.61 -18.40
C ASP A 92 -18.25 -0.40 -18.64
N LYS A 93 -17.59 0.39 -17.78
CA LYS A 93 -16.14 0.65 -17.89
C LYS A 93 -15.30 -0.64 -17.84
N ASN A 94 -15.75 -1.64 -17.09
CA ASN A 94 -14.96 -2.80 -16.66
C ASN A 94 -15.45 -4.14 -17.25
N SER A 95 -16.56 -4.16 -17.98
CA SER A 95 -17.24 -5.40 -18.37
C SER A 95 -17.63 -5.47 -19.85
N TRP A 96 -17.38 -6.63 -20.46
CA TRP A 96 -17.76 -6.95 -21.84
C TRP A 96 -18.59 -8.23 -21.92
N LYS A 97 -19.73 -8.15 -22.59
CA LYS A 97 -20.63 -9.28 -22.84
C LYS A 97 -20.35 -9.91 -24.19
N ILE A 98 -20.03 -11.19 -24.20
CA ILE A 98 -19.69 -11.95 -25.41
C ILE A 98 -20.82 -12.94 -25.73
N SER A 99 -21.28 -12.90 -26.99
CA SER A 99 -22.32 -13.81 -27.48
C SER A 99 -21.76 -15.14 -27.97
N LYS A 100 -22.56 -16.22 -27.88
CA LYS A 100 -22.22 -17.57 -28.37
C LYS A 100 -20.90 -18.11 -27.76
N PRO A 101 -20.75 -18.10 -26.42
CA PRO A 101 -19.48 -18.44 -25.74
C PRO A 101 -18.94 -19.83 -26.06
N ARG A 102 -19.79 -20.80 -26.42
CA ARG A 102 -19.35 -22.13 -26.87
C ARG A 102 -18.47 -22.12 -28.13
N LYS A 103 -18.51 -21.04 -28.92
CA LYS A 103 -17.67 -20.86 -30.11
C LYS A 103 -16.41 -20.05 -29.81
N LEU A 104 -16.36 -19.36 -28.68
CA LEU A 104 -15.25 -18.50 -28.29
C LEU A 104 -13.97 -19.32 -28.17
N SER A 105 -12.89 -18.79 -28.72
CA SER A 105 -11.55 -19.38 -28.58
C SER A 105 -10.47 -18.36 -28.28
N ARG A 106 -10.67 -17.09 -28.65
CA ARG A 106 -9.68 -16.03 -28.44
C ARG A 106 -10.32 -14.69 -28.12
N LEU A 107 -9.71 -13.92 -27.23
CA LEU A 107 -9.92 -12.48 -27.06
C LEU A 107 -8.65 -11.71 -27.45
N SER A 108 -8.83 -10.48 -27.90
CA SER A 108 -7.76 -9.52 -28.18
C SER A 108 -8.23 -8.13 -27.79
N TYR A 109 -7.41 -7.37 -27.08
CA TYR A 109 -7.66 -5.98 -26.71
C TYR A 109 -6.33 -5.25 -26.52
N GLN A 110 -6.39 -3.93 -26.50
CA GLN A 110 -5.24 -3.07 -26.21
C GLN A 110 -5.42 -2.41 -24.85
N ILE A 111 -4.34 -2.33 -24.08
CA ILE A 111 -4.28 -1.68 -22.78
C ILE A 111 -3.33 -0.51 -22.88
N ASP A 112 -3.86 0.68 -22.57
CA ASP A 112 -3.10 1.89 -22.31
C ASP A 112 -2.53 1.86 -20.89
N ASP A 113 -1.49 2.63 -20.60
CA ASP A 113 -0.98 2.73 -19.25
C ASP A 113 -1.74 3.76 -18.39
N THR A 114 -1.52 3.73 -17.09
CA THR A 114 -2.31 4.54 -16.14
C THR A 114 -1.61 5.80 -15.67
N TRP A 115 -0.31 5.96 -15.94
CA TRP A 115 0.48 7.04 -15.36
C TRP A 115 0.45 8.30 -16.22
N ASP A 116 0.40 8.17 -17.54
CA ASP A 116 0.50 9.33 -18.43
C ASP A 116 -0.49 9.36 -19.59
N THR A 117 -1.48 8.45 -19.63
CA THR A 117 -2.51 8.50 -20.67
C THR A 117 -3.32 9.82 -20.60
N PRO A 118 -3.33 10.63 -21.67
CA PRO A 118 -4.01 11.93 -21.65
C PRO A 118 -5.52 11.82 -21.85
N GLU A 119 -6.02 10.63 -22.20
CA GLU A 119 -7.43 10.41 -22.57
C GLU A 119 -8.32 10.00 -21.39
N ILE A 120 -7.73 9.64 -20.24
CA ILE A 120 -8.44 9.05 -19.10
C ILE A 120 -8.13 9.86 -17.83
N GLU A 121 -9.19 10.34 -17.16
CA GLU A 121 -9.09 11.22 -15.97
C GLU A 121 -9.09 10.46 -14.63
N GLU A 122 -9.01 9.13 -14.64
CA GLU A 122 -9.04 8.34 -13.39
C GLU A 122 -7.72 8.52 -12.62
N ASP A 123 -7.80 8.94 -11.34
CA ASP A 123 -6.64 9.14 -10.47
C ASP A 123 -6.17 7.79 -9.89
N VAL A 124 -5.30 7.09 -10.62
CA VAL A 124 -4.71 5.82 -10.18
C VAL A 124 -3.44 6.10 -9.39
N PHE A 125 -3.42 5.66 -8.12
CA PHE A 125 -2.20 5.73 -7.31
C PHE A 125 -1.08 4.91 -7.96
N GLU A 126 0.08 5.51 -8.13
CA GLU A 126 1.15 5.02 -9.00
C GLU A 126 1.64 3.62 -8.62
N PRO A 127 1.80 3.24 -7.34
CA PRO A 127 2.09 1.87 -6.96
C PRO A 127 1.08 0.81 -7.43
N SER A 128 -0.16 1.23 -7.67
CA SER A 128 -1.23 0.39 -8.25
C SER A 128 -1.43 0.60 -9.76
N GLY A 129 -0.59 1.43 -10.38
CA GLY A 129 -0.69 1.77 -11.80
C GLY A 129 0.17 0.90 -12.71
N THR A 130 0.07 1.13 -14.01
CA THR A 130 0.90 0.49 -15.04
C THR A 130 1.62 1.57 -15.83
N ASN A 131 2.75 1.20 -16.45
CA ASN A 131 3.56 2.12 -17.26
C ASN A 131 4.18 1.42 -18.46
N ILE A 132 4.23 2.09 -19.60
CA ILE A 132 4.79 1.61 -20.86
C ILE A 132 5.84 2.63 -21.36
N ASP A 133 7.05 2.60 -20.81
CA ASP A 133 8.16 3.42 -21.34
C ASP A 133 9.04 2.53 -22.24
N GLU A 134 8.75 2.55 -23.55
CA GLU A 134 9.46 1.75 -24.54
C GLU A 134 10.99 1.92 -24.41
N ASP A 135 11.72 0.82 -24.52
CA ASP A 135 13.18 0.73 -24.34
C ASP A 135 13.73 1.05 -22.94
N LYS A 136 12.93 1.50 -21.97
CA LYS A 136 13.37 1.74 -20.58
C LYS A 136 12.77 0.77 -19.57
N VAL A 137 11.45 0.77 -19.42
CA VAL A 137 10.76 0.03 -18.36
C VAL A 137 9.29 -0.21 -18.67
N PHE A 138 8.82 -1.42 -18.36
CA PHE A 138 7.40 -1.75 -18.36
C PHE A 138 6.97 -2.12 -16.94
N VAL A 139 5.97 -1.43 -16.42
CA VAL A 139 5.33 -1.73 -15.13
C VAL A 139 4.00 -2.39 -15.43
N LEU A 140 3.93 -3.70 -15.13
CA LEU A 140 2.77 -4.54 -15.36
C LEU A 140 2.19 -4.92 -14.00
N ASN A 141 1.46 -4.00 -13.39
CA ASN A 141 0.44 -4.40 -12.42
C ASN A 141 -0.59 -5.25 -13.16
N THR A 142 -0.54 -6.56 -12.92
CA THR A 142 -1.20 -7.59 -13.75
C THR A 142 -2.71 -7.45 -13.80
N PHE A 143 -3.32 -6.94 -12.74
CA PHE A 143 -4.74 -6.61 -12.70
C PHE A 143 -5.13 -5.45 -13.65
N GLY A 144 -4.17 -4.61 -14.06
CA GLY A 144 -4.40 -3.57 -15.07
C GLY A 144 -4.44 -4.13 -16.50
N LEU A 145 -3.90 -5.34 -16.72
CA LEU A 145 -3.74 -5.91 -18.06
C LEU A 145 -4.63 -7.14 -18.29
N PHE A 146 -4.78 -8.00 -17.29
CA PHE A 146 -5.42 -9.29 -17.43
C PHE A 146 -6.77 -9.31 -16.73
N GLY A 147 -7.69 -10.10 -17.26
CA GLY A 147 -9.05 -10.21 -16.73
C GLY A 147 -9.54 -11.64 -16.65
N TYR A 148 -10.83 -11.79 -16.38
CA TYR A 148 -11.45 -13.08 -16.13
C TYR A 148 -12.90 -13.12 -16.64
N PHE A 149 -13.39 -14.31 -16.94
CA PHE A 149 -14.82 -14.54 -17.16
C PHE A 149 -15.53 -14.65 -15.81
N GLN A 150 -16.72 -14.05 -15.70
CA GLN A 150 -17.52 -14.08 -14.48
C GLN A 150 -17.74 -15.50 -13.96
N GLY A 151 -17.42 -15.72 -12.68
CA GLY A 151 -17.50 -17.03 -12.01
C GLY A 151 -16.45 -18.05 -12.46
N MET A 152 -15.39 -17.60 -13.13
CA MET A 152 -14.29 -18.42 -13.62
C MET A 152 -12.92 -17.82 -13.26
N ASP A 153 -12.86 -16.97 -12.23
CA ASP A 153 -11.66 -16.35 -11.66
C ASP A 153 -10.76 -17.35 -10.91
N ARG A 154 -11.32 -18.49 -10.48
CA ARG A 154 -10.59 -19.60 -9.81
C ARG A 154 -9.92 -20.61 -10.76
N LEU A 155 -9.86 -20.33 -12.07
CA LEU A 155 -9.15 -21.18 -13.01
C LEU A 155 -7.67 -20.79 -13.14
N PRO A 156 -6.75 -21.72 -13.43
CA PRO A 156 -5.34 -21.41 -13.61
C PRO A 156 -5.06 -20.46 -14.79
N TYR A 157 -3.97 -19.70 -14.67
CA TYR A 157 -3.47 -18.80 -15.72
C TYR A 157 -2.08 -19.23 -16.17
N ARG A 158 -1.87 -19.26 -17.50
CA ARG A 158 -0.57 -19.21 -18.16
C ARG A 158 -0.39 -17.83 -18.76
N VAL A 159 0.68 -17.13 -18.39
CA VAL A 159 1.00 -15.79 -18.91
C VAL A 159 2.33 -15.86 -19.62
N ASN A 160 2.33 -15.60 -20.92
CA ASN A 160 3.53 -15.56 -21.75
C ASN A 160 3.88 -14.09 -22.04
N ILE A 161 5.07 -13.67 -21.63
CA ILE A 161 5.56 -12.31 -21.89
C ILE A 161 6.73 -12.40 -22.85
N THR A 162 6.60 -11.80 -24.02
CA THR A 162 7.75 -11.56 -24.92
C THR A 162 8.38 -10.23 -24.52
N LYS A 163 9.67 -10.23 -24.20
CA LYS A 163 10.39 -9.06 -23.64
C LYS A 163 11.52 -8.57 -24.54
N PRO A 164 11.91 -7.30 -24.47
CA PRO A 164 13.08 -6.79 -25.19
C PRO A 164 14.37 -7.52 -24.82
N ALA A 165 15.36 -7.48 -25.71
CA ALA A 165 16.67 -8.04 -25.44
C ALA A 165 17.35 -7.29 -24.28
N GLY A 166 17.83 -8.05 -23.28
CA GLY A 166 18.48 -7.49 -22.08
C GLY A 166 17.52 -7.08 -20.96
N PHE A 167 16.20 -7.16 -21.19
CA PHE A 167 15.19 -6.93 -20.14
C PHE A 167 14.95 -8.21 -19.34
N TYR A 168 14.64 -8.05 -18.05
CA TYR A 168 14.29 -9.13 -17.12
C TYR A 168 13.10 -8.72 -16.27
N GLY A 169 12.16 -9.64 -16.06
CA GLY A 169 11.00 -9.41 -15.20
C GLY A 169 11.33 -9.59 -13.73
N SER A 170 11.18 -8.53 -12.96
CA SER A 170 11.18 -8.55 -11.48
C SER A 170 9.76 -8.81 -11.01
N THR A 171 9.55 -9.93 -10.32
CA THR A 171 8.22 -10.40 -9.89
C THR A 171 8.33 -11.44 -8.77
N PRO A 172 7.34 -11.58 -7.88
CA PRO A 172 7.26 -12.71 -6.95
C PRO A 172 7.19 -14.07 -7.66
N LEU A 173 6.65 -14.13 -8.88
CA LEU A 173 6.44 -15.38 -9.60
C LEU A 173 7.73 -16.08 -10.03
N ILE A 174 7.62 -17.38 -10.31
CA ILE A 174 8.71 -18.22 -10.83
C ILE A 174 8.55 -18.34 -12.34
N ASN A 175 9.54 -17.85 -13.09
CA ASN A 175 9.59 -18.04 -14.53
C ASN A 175 9.87 -19.52 -14.87
N GLN A 176 8.92 -20.16 -15.55
CA GLN A 176 9.01 -21.57 -15.96
C GLN A 176 9.77 -21.76 -17.27
N ASN A 177 10.06 -20.69 -18.02
CA ASN A 177 10.90 -20.75 -19.19
C ASN A 177 12.34 -20.35 -18.85
N LYS A 178 13.33 -21.16 -19.26
CA LYS A 178 14.75 -20.88 -19.02
C LYS A 178 15.40 -20.34 -20.30
N GLY A 179 15.47 -19.01 -20.41
CA GLY A 179 16.26 -18.32 -21.43
C GLY A 179 15.46 -17.81 -22.63
N GLY A 180 16.14 -17.03 -23.47
CA GLY A 180 15.52 -16.32 -24.59
C GLY A 180 14.82 -15.03 -24.19
N ASN A 181 13.88 -14.61 -25.02
CA ASN A 181 13.10 -13.39 -24.85
C ASN A 181 11.64 -13.68 -24.48
N GLN A 182 11.35 -14.88 -23.99
CA GLN A 182 10.00 -15.29 -23.58
C GLN A 182 10.02 -15.76 -22.14
N ASP A 183 9.22 -15.12 -21.29
CA ASP A 183 8.99 -15.54 -19.92
C ASP A 183 7.60 -16.21 -19.83
N LEU A 184 7.52 -17.27 -19.03
CA LEU A 184 6.28 -18.03 -18.80
C LEU A 184 6.01 -18.10 -17.31
N PHE A 185 4.88 -17.55 -16.89
CA PHE A 185 4.39 -17.64 -15.52
C PHE A 185 3.11 -18.46 -15.47
N VAL A 186 2.94 -19.19 -14.36
CA VAL A 186 1.73 -19.98 -14.09
C VAL A 186 1.25 -19.65 -12.70
N THR A 187 -0.02 -19.28 -12.58
CA THR A 187 -0.69 -19.03 -11.29
C THR A 187 -1.89 -19.95 -11.12
N LYS A 188 -2.27 -20.22 -9.88
CA LYS A 188 -3.38 -21.11 -9.50
C LYS A 188 -4.73 -20.55 -9.93
N ASP A 189 -4.87 -19.23 -9.86
CA ASP A 189 -6.10 -18.48 -10.13
C ASP A 189 -5.78 -17.01 -10.47
N TYR A 190 -6.85 -16.25 -10.72
CA TYR A 190 -6.77 -14.81 -10.99
C TYR A 190 -6.29 -14.01 -9.78
N HIS A 191 -6.61 -14.46 -8.55
CA HIS A 191 -6.24 -13.75 -7.31
C HIS A 191 -4.73 -13.75 -7.14
N GLU A 192 -4.07 -14.91 -7.33
CA GLU A 192 -2.60 -14.97 -7.33
C GLU A 192 -1.98 -14.16 -8.48
N LEU A 193 -2.62 -14.15 -9.66
CA LEU A 193 -2.11 -13.35 -10.78
C LEU A 193 -2.20 -11.86 -10.49
N ALA A 194 -3.36 -11.37 -10.06
CA ALA A 194 -3.60 -9.98 -9.71
C ALA A 194 -2.64 -9.51 -8.60
N ASP A 195 -2.34 -10.37 -7.64
CA ASP A 195 -1.42 -10.08 -6.54
C ASP A 195 0.08 -10.25 -6.90
N SER A 196 0.41 -10.27 -8.20
CA SER A 196 1.77 -10.55 -8.69
C SER A 196 2.22 -9.55 -9.75
N PRO A 197 2.58 -8.31 -9.35
CA PRO A 197 3.12 -7.32 -10.27
C PRO A 197 4.40 -7.81 -10.97
N MET A 198 4.68 -7.20 -12.12
CA MET A 198 5.91 -7.45 -12.87
C MET A 198 6.52 -6.13 -13.36
N MET A 199 7.80 -5.92 -13.12
CA MET A 199 8.56 -4.80 -13.71
C MET A 199 9.63 -5.35 -14.65
N TYR A 200 9.60 -4.94 -15.92
CA TYR A 200 10.59 -5.34 -16.92
C TYR A 200 11.48 -4.18 -17.30
N ASN A 201 12.76 -4.30 -17.00
CA ASN A 201 13.79 -3.34 -17.35
C ASN A 201 15.14 -4.04 -17.45
N ARG A 202 16.20 -3.31 -17.80
CA ARG A 202 17.58 -3.78 -17.58
C ARG A 202 17.80 -3.93 -16.07
N PRO A 203 18.32 -5.07 -15.60
CA PRO A 203 18.23 -5.42 -14.19
C PRO A 203 19.32 -4.71 -13.39
N ASP A 204 18.92 -4.00 -12.34
CA ASP A 204 19.76 -3.74 -11.17
C ASP A 204 19.10 -4.45 -9.97
N THR A 205 19.64 -5.59 -9.58
CA THR A 205 18.99 -6.48 -8.60
C THR A 205 19.96 -7.05 -7.58
N VAL A 206 19.48 -7.25 -6.35
CA VAL A 206 20.18 -7.96 -5.28
C VAL A 206 19.26 -9.00 -4.67
N TRP A 207 19.82 -10.17 -4.35
CA TRP A 207 19.14 -11.18 -3.56
C TRP A 207 19.68 -11.17 -2.14
N LEU A 208 18.79 -11.04 -1.16
CA LEU A 208 19.08 -11.18 0.26
C LEU A 208 18.53 -12.51 0.76
N LYS A 209 19.21 -13.11 1.74
CA LYS A 209 18.66 -14.22 2.51
C LYS A 209 18.21 -13.69 3.87
N VAL A 210 16.93 -13.84 4.20
CA VAL A 210 16.35 -13.46 5.49
C VAL A 210 15.58 -14.66 6.03
N GLY A 211 16.11 -15.31 7.06
CA GLY A 211 15.53 -16.56 7.56
C GLY A 211 15.49 -17.65 6.48
N ASN A 212 14.30 -18.23 6.25
CA ASN A 212 14.08 -19.18 5.16
C ASN A 212 13.85 -18.51 3.80
N ALA A 213 13.50 -17.23 3.74
CA ALA A 213 13.07 -16.59 2.50
C ALA A 213 14.23 -16.03 1.67
N ASP A 214 14.14 -16.19 0.34
CA ASP A 214 14.96 -15.47 -0.63
C ASP A 214 14.25 -14.17 -1.03
N ILE A 215 14.88 -13.02 -0.76
CA ILE A 215 14.30 -11.71 -0.97
C ILE A 215 14.96 -11.06 -2.18
N LEU A 216 14.19 -10.82 -3.23
CA LEU A 216 14.61 -10.00 -4.36
C LEU A 216 14.41 -8.52 -4.02
N VAL A 217 15.45 -7.71 -4.22
CA VAL A 217 15.32 -6.25 -4.30
C VAL A 217 15.66 -5.86 -5.73
N SER A 218 14.76 -5.13 -6.38
CA SER A 218 14.89 -4.66 -7.76
C SER A 218 14.58 -3.18 -7.83
N VAL A 219 15.49 -2.40 -8.41
CA VAL A 219 15.32 -0.95 -8.55
C VAL A 219 15.41 -0.58 -10.03
N PHE A 220 14.50 0.29 -10.45
CA PHE A 220 14.63 1.08 -11.66
C PHE A 220 14.86 2.54 -11.26
N SER A 221 16.04 3.07 -11.54
CA SER A 221 16.46 4.45 -11.28
C SER A 221 16.75 5.10 -12.65
N PRO A 222 15.88 5.98 -13.18
CA PRO A 222 16.00 6.44 -14.57
C PRO A 222 17.30 7.18 -14.87
N ASN A 223 17.94 7.79 -13.87
CA ASN A 223 19.21 8.49 -14.00
C ASN A 223 20.39 7.76 -13.30
N ASP A 224 20.22 6.47 -12.97
CA ASP A 224 21.21 5.64 -12.26
C ASP A 224 21.71 6.28 -10.93
N LYS A 225 20.88 7.11 -10.30
CA LYS A 225 21.25 7.83 -9.07
C LYS A 225 21.38 6.89 -7.88
N PHE A 226 20.52 5.88 -7.79
CA PHE A 226 20.45 4.95 -6.67
C PHE A 226 20.73 3.52 -7.12
N ALA A 227 21.76 2.91 -6.53
CA ALA A 227 22.10 1.52 -6.80
C ALA A 227 21.31 0.57 -5.90
N THR A 228 20.78 -0.52 -6.47
CA THR A 228 20.00 -1.52 -5.72
C THR A 228 20.76 -2.11 -4.53
N LYS A 229 22.08 -2.24 -4.64
CA LYS A 229 22.92 -2.77 -3.56
C LYS A 229 22.85 -1.92 -2.29
N ASP A 230 22.81 -0.61 -2.41
CA ASP A 230 22.83 0.30 -1.26
C ASP A 230 21.44 0.35 -0.61
N LEU A 231 20.37 0.40 -1.41
CA LEU A 231 18.99 0.28 -0.92
C LEU A 231 18.75 -1.07 -0.22
N ALA A 232 19.24 -2.17 -0.80
CA ALA A 232 19.13 -3.49 -0.19
C ALA A 232 19.89 -3.57 1.15
N ALA A 233 21.04 -2.90 1.27
CA ALA A 233 21.79 -2.82 2.52
C ALA A 233 21.02 -2.03 3.60
N ASP A 234 20.28 -1.00 3.19
CA ASP A 234 19.45 -0.19 4.06
C ASP A 234 18.19 -0.91 4.56
N ILE A 235 17.54 -1.70 3.70
CA ILE A 235 16.32 -2.43 4.05
C ILE A 235 16.63 -3.66 4.93
N LYS A 236 17.78 -4.32 4.72
CA LYS A 236 18.10 -5.60 5.36
C LYS A 236 17.96 -5.61 6.90
N PRO A 237 18.46 -4.63 7.67
CA PRO A 237 18.32 -4.63 9.13
C PRO A 237 16.86 -4.66 9.58
N THR A 238 15.98 -3.96 8.87
CA THR A 238 14.54 -3.98 9.12
C THR A 238 13.98 -5.38 8.89
N LEU A 239 14.30 -6.04 7.77
CA LEU A 239 13.80 -7.39 7.49
C LEU A 239 14.27 -8.44 8.52
N GLU A 240 15.52 -8.33 8.97
CA GLU A 240 16.06 -9.20 10.03
C GLU A 240 15.31 -8.97 11.36
N ALA A 241 15.01 -7.72 11.70
CA ALA A 241 14.20 -7.37 12.87
C ALA A 241 12.79 -7.95 12.78
N GLN A 242 12.13 -7.88 11.61
CA GLN A 242 10.80 -8.44 11.39
C GLN A 242 10.80 -9.96 11.47
N LYS A 243 11.81 -10.62 10.89
CA LYS A 243 12.03 -12.07 11.04
C LYS A 243 12.13 -12.45 12.52
N ASP A 244 12.97 -11.76 13.30
CA ASP A 244 13.14 -12.05 14.73
C ASP A 244 11.86 -11.77 15.52
N TYR A 245 11.15 -10.69 15.18
CA TYR A 245 9.85 -10.36 15.75
C TYR A 245 8.81 -11.48 15.55
N MET A 246 8.87 -12.19 14.42
CA MET A 246 8.00 -13.31 14.08
C MET A 246 8.47 -14.66 14.66
N GLY A 247 9.65 -14.71 15.28
CA GLY A 247 10.22 -15.91 15.90
C GLY A 247 11.16 -16.70 14.98
N GLY A 248 11.75 -16.05 13.98
CA GLY A 248 12.89 -16.57 13.21
C GLY A 248 12.55 -17.21 11.86
N THR A 249 11.30 -17.65 11.66
CA THR A 249 10.83 -18.27 10.41
C THR A 249 9.73 -17.42 9.79
N LEU A 250 9.86 -17.11 8.51
CA LEU A 250 8.89 -16.34 7.74
C LEU A 250 7.86 -17.28 7.09
N PRO A 251 6.60 -16.85 6.92
CA PRO A 251 5.52 -17.66 6.32
C PRO A 251 5.62 -17.75 4.79
N ILE A 252 6.75 -17.37 4.22
CA ILE A 252 7.03 -17.29 2.79
C ILE A 252 8.45 -17.80 2.52
N ASP A 253 8.68 -18.32 1.31
CA ASP A 253 10.00 -18.75 0.85
C ASP A 253 10.64 -17.75 -0.11
N LYS A 254 9.85 -16.84 -0.69
CA LYS A 254 10.32 -15.79 -1.60
C LYS A 254 9.52 -14.50 -1.38
N TYR A 255 10.19 -13.37 -1.46
CA TYR A 255 9.56 -12.04 -1.52
C TYR A 255 10.25 -11.17 -2.58
N ALA A 256 9.56 -10.19 -3.17
CA ALA A 256 10.16 -9.21 -4.07
C ALA A 256 9.81 -7.76 -3.70
N PHE A 257 10.81 -6.95 -3.39
CA PHE A 257 10.72 -5.50 -3.37
C PHE A 257 10.95 -4.99 -4.81
N ILE A 258 9.91 -4.46 -5.44
CA ILE A 258 9.95 -3.96 -6.82
C ILE A 258 9.85 -2.44 -6.74
N ILE A 259 10.95 -1.73 -7.00
CA ILE A 259 11.06 -0.30 -6.75
C ILE A 259 11.21 0.45 -8.06
N TYR A 260 10.20 1.22 -8.41
CA TYR A 260 10.28 2.22 -9.46
C TYR A 260 10.66 3.57 -8.85
N MET A 261 11.66 4.25 -9.43
CA MET A 261 12.00 5.61 -9.06
C MET A 261 11.60 6.60 -10.17
N SER A 262 10.99 7.71 -9.77
CA SER A 262 10.54 8.77 -10.68
C SER A 262 11.43 10.00 -10.54
N ASP A 263 11.92 10.54 -11.65
CA ASP A 263 12.68 11.79 -11.70
C ASP A 263 11.80 13.03 -11.90
N ASP A 264 10.47 12.87 -11.86
CA ASP A 264 9.55 13.99 -11.90
C ASP A 264 9.71 14.87 -10.64
N LYS A 265 10.00 16.15 -10.87
CA LYS A 265 10.19 17.14 -9.82
C LYS A 265 8.88 17.61 -9.21
N ASN A 266 7.76 17.33 -9.86
CA ASN A 266 6.42 17.73 -9.43
C ASN A 266 5.67 16.59 -8.74
N LEU A 267 6.36 15.53 -8.32
CA LEU A 267 5.80 14.41 -7.56
C LEU A 267 5.05 14.94 -6.33
N THR A 268 3.73 14.72 -6.31
CA THR A 268 2.86 15.11 -5.19
C THR A 268 2.56 13.95 -4.26
N ARG A 269 2.81 12.72 -4.70
CA ARG A 269 2.57 11.48 -3.95
C ARG A 269 3.64 10.44 -4.29
N TYR A 270 3.92 9.57 -3.33
CA TYR A 270 4.82 8.43 -3.45
C TYR A 270 4.46 7.42 -2.35
N GLY A 271 4.87 6.16 -2.52
CA GLY A 271 4.56 5.12 -1.54
C GLY A 271 4.73 3.74 -2.12
N ALA A 272 3.95 2.79 -1.59
CA ALA A 272 3.95 1.41 -2.04
C ALA A 272 2.54 0.82 -2.03
N LEU A 273 2.40 -0.31 -2.71
CA LEU A 273 1.26 -1.21 -2.62
C LEU A 273 1.77 -2.58 -2.17
N GLU A 274 1.09 -3.16 -1.19
CA GLU A 274 1.40 -4.47 -0.66
C GLU A 274 0.89 -5.58 -1.59
N HIS A 275 1.62 -6.69 -1.62
CA HIS A 275 1.19 -7.95 -2.19
C HIS A 275 1.61 -9.10 -1.26
N SER A 276 1.01 -10.28 -1.41
CA SER A 276 1.30 -11.43 -0.55
C SER A 276 2.77 -11.84 -0.56
N GLN A 277 3.45 -11.68 -1.68
CA GLN A 277 4.84 -12.09 -1.89
C GLN A 277 5.71 -11.00 -2.52
N SER A 278 5.21 -9.77 -2.56
CA SER A 278 5.98 -8.63 -3.05
C SER A 278 5.42 -7.33 -2.50
N SER A 279 6.12 -6.25 -2.76
CA SER A 279 5.57 -4.91 -2.67
C SER A 279 6.10 -4.09 -3.82
N PHE A 280 5.23 -3.28 -4.41
CA PHE A 280 5.57 -2.41 -5.51
C PHE A 280 5.69 -0.97 -4.99
N TYR A 281 6.83 -0.33 -5.22
CA TYR A 281 7.12 1.02 -4.75
C TYR A 281 7.20 1.98 -5.91
N TYR A 282 6.68 3.18 -5.69
CA TYR A 282 6.89 4.33 -6.53
C TYR A 282 7.49 5.45 -5.67
N LEU A 283 8.78 5.71 -5.85
CA LEU A 283 9.56 6.61 -5.00
C LEU A 283 10.22 7.74 -5.81
N PRO A 284 10.44 8.92 -5.22
CA PRO A 284 11.13 10.01 -5.88
C PRO A 284 12.64 9.75 -5.98
N GLU A 285 13.17 9.78 -7.20
CA GLU A 285 14.62 9.81 -7.45
C GLU A 285 15.22 11.17 -7.06
N THR A 286 14.39 12.20 -6.86
CA THR A 286 14.82 13.55 -6.44
C THR A 286 15.32 13.62 -5.00
N PHE A 287 14.95 12.66 -4.14
CA PHE A 287 15.39 12.61 -2.74
C PHE A 287 16.91 12.58 -2.58
N SER A 288 17.42 13.09 -1.46
CA SER A 288 18.79 12.79 -1.01
C SER A 288 18.90 11.31 -0.59
N GLU A 289 20.12 10.78 -0.52
CA GLU A 289 20.36 9.42 -0.01
C GLU A 289 19.78 9.23 1.40
N ALA A 290 19.90 10.24 2.27
CA ALA A 290 19.39 10.17 3.63
C ALA A 290 17.85 10.16 3.68
N GLN A 291 17.18 10.99 2.86
CA GLN A 291 15.72 11.00 2.76
C GLN A 291 15.21 9.65 2.24
N LEU A 292 15.79 9.14 1.14
CA LEU A 292 15.41 7.85 0.59
C LEU A 292 15.63 6.71 1.58
N SER A 293 16.80 6.67 2.23
CA SER A 293 17.15 5.66 3.23
C SER A 293 16.14 5.61 4.38
N LYS A 294 15.72 6.79 4.87
CA LYS A 294 14.69 6.88 5.92
C LYS A 294 13.33 6.39 5.40
N SER A 295 12.86 6.94 4.27
CA SER A 295 11.55 6.61 3.70
C SER A 295 11.43 5.12 3.35
N ILE A 296 12.44 4.55 2.70
CA ILE A 296 12.39 3.15 2.28
C ILE A 296 12.41 2.19 3.47
N LYS A 297 13.12 2.52 4.56
CA LYS A 297 13.12 1.71 5.79
C LYS A 297 11.76 1.68 6.46
N ASP A 298 11.11 2.84 6.59
CA ASP A 298 9.79 2.94 7.22
C ASP A 298 8.72 2.26 6.34
N ILE A 299 8.67 2.56 5.03
CA ILE A 299 7.70 1.94 4.11
C ILE A 299 7.95 0.43 3.99
N ALA A 300 9.20 -0.03 3.79
CA ALA A 300 9.49 -1.47 3.72
C ALA A 300 9.17 -2.22 5.02
N ALA A 301 9.29 -1.58 6.18
CA ALA A 301 8.86 -2.19 7.44
C ALA A 301 7.34 -2.47 7.43
N HIS A 302 6.53 -1.54 6.92
CA HIS A 302 5.08 -1.74 6.79
C HIS A 302 4.77 -2.83 5.77
N GLU A 303 5.24 -2.64 4.52
CA GLU A 303 4.91 -3.54 3.40
C GLU A 303 5.31 -4.99 3.65
N PHE A 304 6.51 -5.21 4.21
CA PHE A 304 6.98 -6.56 4.46
C PHE A 304 6.16 -7.26 5.56
N PHE A 305 5.51 -6.53 6.47
CA PHE A 305 4.65 -7.17 7.47
C PHE A 305 3.32 -7.68 6.89
N HIS A 306 2.91 -7.24 5.70
CA HIS A 306 1.72 -7.77 5.03
C HIS A 306 1.84 -9.25 4.62
N ILE A 307 3.03 -9.87 4.74
CA ILE A 307 3.21 -11.34 4.66
C ILE A 307 2.46 -12.09 5.77
N LEU A 308 2.01 -11.40 6.82
CA LEU A 308 1.13 -11.95 7.85
C LEU A 308 -0.34 -11.75 7.48
N THR A 309 -0.74 -10.51 7.28
CA THR A 309 -2.11 -10.10 6.99
C THR A 309 -2.12 -9.20 5.76
N PRO A 310 -2.90 -9.51 4.71
CA PRO A 310 -3.95 -10.53 4.68
C PRO A 310 -3.50 -11.97 4.37
N LEU A 311 -2.21 -12.22 4.05
CA LEU A 311 -1.78 -13.52 3.50
C LEU A 311 -2.26 -14.75 4.29
N ASN A 312 -2.01 -14.82 5.59
CA ASN A 312 -2.34 -15.98 6.42
C ASN A 312 -3.60 -15.79 7.29
N ILE A 313 -4.10 -14.57 7.37
CA ILE A 313 -5.23 -14.19 8.20
C ILE A 313 -6.03 -13.18 7.38
N HIS A 314 -7.13 -13.63 6.79
CA HIS A 314 -8.02 -12.80 6.00
C HIS A 314 -9.48 -13.21 6.17
N SER A 315 -10.37 -12.26 5.97
CA SER A 315 -11.81 -12.48 5.96
C SER A 315 -12.27 -13.02 4.61
N GLU A 316 -13.51 -13.48 4.52
CA GLU A 316 -14.12 -13.92 3.25
C GLU A 316 -14.12 -12.78 2.22
N GLU A 317 -14.31 -11.53 2.66
CA GLU A 317 -14.26 -10.32 1.82
C GLU A 317 -12.90 -10.09 1.15
N ILE A 318 -11.81 -10.57 1.76
CA ILE A 318 -10.45 -10.43 1.23
C ILE A 318 -10.03 -11.70 0.48
N GLY A 319 -10.32 -12.89 1.01
CA GLY A 319 -9.95 -14.16 0.38
C GLY A 319 -10.76 -14.47 -0.88
N ASP A 320 -12.02 -14.02 -0.93
CA ASP A 320 -12.95 -14.11 -2.07
C ASP A 320 -13.28 -12.72 -2.63
N PHE A 321 -12.25 -11.85 -2.72
CA PHE A 321 -12.42 -10.46 -3.15
C PHE A 321 -13.15 -10.35 -4.50
N ASP A 322 -14.22 -9.56 -4.53
CA ASP A 322 -14.95 -9.23 -5.74
C ASP A 322 -14.34 -7.97 -6.38
N PHE A 323 -13.58 -8.16 -7.46
CA PHE A 323 -12.91 -7.06 -8.17
C PHE A 323 -13.87 -6.10 -8.90
N ILE A 324 -15.17 -6.35 -8.93
CA ILE A 324 -16.19 -5.52 -9.59
C ILE A 324 -17.12 -4.84 -8.58
N ASP A 325 -17.55 -5.56 -7.56
CA ASP A 325 -18.46 -5.06 -6.52
C ASP A 325 -18.05 -5.57 -5.12
N PRO A 326 -16.91 -5.09 -4.58
CA PRO A 326 -16.39 -5.63 -3.34
C PRO A 326 -17.27 -5.25 -2.15
N LYS A 327 -17.50 -6.23 -1.29
CA LYS A 327 -17.90 -5.99 0.09
C LYS A 327 -16.63 -5.72 0.90
N MET A 328 -16.54 -4.57 1.56
CA MET A 328 -15.37 -4.25 2.38
C MET A 328 -15.38 -5.00 3.72
N SER A 329 -14.20 -5.46 4.14
CA SER A 329 -14.04 -6.09 5.46
C SER A 329 -14.17 -5.07 6.59
N ARG A 330 -14.65 -5.53 7.74
CA ARG A 330 -14.72 -4.80 9.02
C ARG A 330 -13.38 -4.58 9.71
N HIS A 331 -12.27 -5.08 9.16
CA HIS A 331 -11.04 -5.26 9.92
C HIS A 331 -9.81 -4.56 9.35
N LEU A 332 -9.94 -3.34 8.82
CA LEU A 332 -8.75 -2.54 8.46
C LEU A 332 -7.87 -2.21 9.67
N TRP A 333 -8.43 -2.21 10.89
CA TRP A 333 -7.63 -2.14 12.12
C TRP A 333 -6.62 -3.29 12.23
N LEU A 334 -6.93 -4.47 11.66
CA LEU A 334 -6.06 -5.64 11.63
C LEU A 334 -5.10 -5.56 10.44
N TYR A 335 -5.62 -5.32 9.23
CA TYR A 335 -4.82 -5.37 8.00
C TYR A 335 -3.83 -4.22 7.89
N GLU A 336 -4.23 -3.01 8.25
CA GLU A 336 -3.38 -1.82 8.18
C GLU A 336 -2.89 -1.41 9.57
N GLY A 337 -3.82 -1.29 10.53
CA GLY A 337 -3.48 -0.77 11.86
C GLY A 337 -2.50 -1.65 12.62
N LEU A 338 -2.79 -2.94 12.76
CA LEU A 338 -1.90 -3.85 13.48
C LEU A 338 -0.58 -4.07 12.73
N THR A 339 -0.59 -4.02 11.40
CA THR A 339 0.62 -4.06 10.55
C THR A 339 1.52 -2.87 10.82
N GLU A 340 0.96 -1.66 10.80
CA GLU A 340 1.66 -0.39 11.09
C GLU A 340 2.22 -0.37 12.54
N TYR A 341 1.43 -0.87 13.50
CA TYR A 341 1.92 -1.07 14.85
C TYR A 341 3.10 -2.05 14.92
N ALA A 342 2.99 -3.20 14.25
CA ALA A 342 4.03 -4.22 14.24
C ALA A 342 5.30 -3.71 13.57
N ALA A 343 5.19 -2.94 12.48
CA ALA A 343 6.30 -2.27 11.79
C ALA A 343 7.13 -1.41 12.75
N HIS A 344 6.47 -0.56 13.52
CA HIS A 344 7.13 0.28 14.51
C HIS A 344 7.65 -0.52 15.72
N HIS A 345 6.87 -1.47 16.20
CA HIS A 345 7.21 -2.23 17.39
C HIS A 345 8.41 -3.16 17.16
N ALA A 346 8.54 -3.73 15.96
CA ALA A 346 9.70 -4.53 15.58
C ALA A 346 10.99 -3.72 15.63
N GLN A 347 10.96 -2.47 15.16
CA GLN A 347 12.12 -1.57 15.23
C GLN A 347 12.51 -1.25 16.69
N LEU A 348 11.54 -1.02 17.57
CA LEU A 348 11.79 -0.81 19.00
C LEU A 348 12.42 -2.05 19.65
N ARG A 349 11.86 -3.23 19.37
CA ARG A 349 12.36 -4.49 19.94
C ARG A 349 13.76 -4.85 19.46
N ALA A 350 14.08 -4.53 18.21
CA ALA A 350 15.42 -4.71 17.65
C ALA A 350 16.42 -3.63 18.09
N GLY A 351 15.97 -2.58 18.79
CA GLY A 351 16.82 -1.46 19.19
C GLY A 351 17.27 -0.57 18.02
N ILE A 352 16.57 -0.64 16.88
CA ILE A 352 16.77 0.25 15.73
C ILE A 352 16.34 1.67 16.09
N ILE A 353 15.23 1.77 16.83
CA ILE A 353 14.78 3.02 17.46
C ILE A 353 14.73 2.84 18.99
N ASP A 354 14.99 3.91 19.72
CA ASP A 354 14.87 3.91 21.17
C ASP A 354 13.42 4.15 21.64
N LEU A 355 13.20 4.00 22.96
CA LEU A 355 11.87 4.16 23.54
C LEU A 355 11.33 5.58 23.35
N THR A 356 12.17 6.61 23.47
CA THR A 356 11.75 8.01 23.31
C THR A 356 11.25 8.25 21.89
N THR A 357 12.03 7.86 20.88
CA THR A 357 11.66 7.96 19.46
C THR A 357 10.36 7.21 19.18
N TYR A 358 10.20 6.01 19.74
CA TYR A 358 8.96 5.24 19.56
C TYR A 358 7.74 5.95 20.18
N LEU A 359 7.88 6.50 21.39
CA LEU A 359 6.82 7.20 22.09
C LEU A 359 6.43 8.51 21.42
N ASP A 360 7.41 9.25 20.88
CA ASP A 360 7.16 10.45 20.08
C ASP A 360 6.33 10.12 18.84
N ARG A 361 6.68 9.02 18.13
CA ARG A 361 5.85 8.52 17.02
C ARG A 361 4.42 8.22 17.46
N GLN A 362 4.22 7.59 18.63
CA GLN A 362 2.86 7.31 19.12
C GLN A 362 2.09 8.59 19.49
N ALA A 363 2.79 9.62 19.98
CA ALA A 363 2.20 10.93 20.23
C ALA A 363 1.73 11.57 18.93
N ASP A 364 2.52 11.50 17.86
CA ASP A 364 2.13 11.99 16.53
C ASP A 364 0.87 11.29 16.03
N LYS A 365 0.78 9.95 16.20
CA LYS A 365 -0.43 9.18 15.83
C LYS A 365 -1.67 9.61 16.62
N VAL A 366 -1.51 9.87 17.92
CA VAL A 366 -2.62 10.37 18.75
C VAL A 366 -3.08 11.74 18.28
N GLU A 367 -2.13 12.64 17.99
CA GLU A 367 -2.42 14.00 17.54
C GLU A 367 -3.12 13.99 16.17
N ASN A 368 -2.56 13.26 15.20
CA ASN A 368 -3.14 13.13 13.86
C ASN A 368 -4.54 12.50 13.91
N SER A 369 -4.72 11.43 14.69
CA SER A 369 -6.03 10.79 14.89
C SER A 369 -7.10 11.76 15.40
N ARG A 370 -6.73 12.70 16.28
CA ARG A 370 -7.68 13.62 16.94
C ARG A 370 -7.98 14.87 16.13
N THR A 371 -6.97 15.38 15.42
CA THR A 371 -7.05 16.67 14.72
C THR A 371 -7.48 16.53 13.27
N ARG A 372 -7.23 15.37 12.64
CA ARG A 372 -7.51 15.15 11.22
C ARG A 372 -8.70 14.22 10.96
N TYR A 373 -9.16 13.48 11.97
CA TYR A 373 -10.14 12.40 11.82
C TYR A 373 -11.16 12.36 12.94
N THR A 374 -12.19 11.50 12.79
CA THR A 374 -13.25 11.37 13.79
C THR A 374 -12.86 10.37 14.89
N ASP A 375 -12.37 10.89 16.03
CA ASP A 375 -11.90 10.05 17.16
C ASP A 375 -12.97 9.13 17.76
N THR A 376 -14.26 9.44 17.61
CA THR A 376 -15.38 8.62 18.12
C THR A 376 -15.98 7.67 17.09
N LEU A 377 -15.39 7.55 15.90
CA LEU A 377 -15.87 6.64 14.87
C LEU A 377 -15.52 5.18 15.20
N SER A 378 -16.50 4.30 15.04
CA SER A 378 -16.32 2.84 15.08
C SER A 378 -15.42 2.42 13.93
N PHE A 379 -14.33 1.72 14.27
CA PHE A 379 -13.38 1.26 13.26
C PHE A 379 -13.97 0.20 12.35
N THR A 380 -14.86 -0.66 12.87
CA THR A 380 -15.57 -1.64 12.03
C THR A 380 -16.54 -0.98 11.05
N ALA A 381 -17.19 0.11 11.47
CA ALA A 381 -18.10 0.85 10.61
C ALA A 381 -17.35 1.64 9.54
N MET A 382 -16.24 2.30 9.92
CA MET A 382 -15.33 2.96 8.99
C MET A 382 -14.83 1.98 7.94
N SER A 383 -14.30 0.83 8.37
CA SER A 383 -13.74 -0.20 7.48
C SER A 383 -14.75 -0.74 6.47
N SER A 384 -15.99 -0.99 6.90
CA SER A 384 -17.04 -1.58 6.04
C SER A 384 -17.55 -0.64 4.94
N ASP A 385 -17.36 0.68 5.11
CA ASP A 385 -17.93 1.74 4.27
C ASP A 385 -16.83 2.77 3.92
N VAL A 386 -15.60 2.28 3.78
CA VAL A 386 -14.40 3.10 3.52
C VAL A 386 -14.34 3.58 2.07
N LEU A 387 -14.99 2.89 1.14
CA LEU A 387 -15.01 3.28 -0.28
C LEU A 387 -15.98 4.42 -0.56
N GLU A 388 -16.98 4.62 0.31
CA GLU A 388 -18.04 5.61 0.10
C GLU A 388 -18.09 6.59 1.28
N LYS A 389 -18.82 6.25 2.35
CA LYS A 389 -19.17 7.22 3.40
C LYS A 389 -17.96 7.71 4.19
N TYR A 390 -16.97 6.84 4.41
CA TYR A 390 -15.82 7.12 5.26
C TYR A 390 -14.50 7.16 4.49
N LYS A 391 -14.54 7.50 3.20
CA LYS A 391 -13.33 7.63 2.35
C LYS A 391 -12.28 8.56 2.96
N ASP A 392 -12.69 9.71 3.47
CA ASP A 392 -11.78 10.70 4.07
C ASP A 392 -11.20 10.25 5.43
N GLU A 393 -11.73 9.17 6.01
CA GLU A 393 -11.25 8.58 7.27
C GLU A 393 -10.24 7.44 7.04
N TYR A 394 -10.01 7.03 5.79
CA TYR A 394 -9.19 5.85 5.48
C TYR A 394 -7.80 5.94 6.11
N SER A 395 -7.08 7.05 5.93
CA SER A 395 -5.73 7.23 6.48
C SER A 395 -5.64 7.12 8.01
N ASN A 396 -6.76 7.21 8.74
CA ASN A 396 -6.81 6.98 10.18
C ASN A 396 -6.47 5.51 10.54
N VAL A 397 -6.50 4.57 9.59
CA VAL A 397 -6.02 3.20 9.79
C VAL A 397 -4.55 3.16 10.23
N TYR A 398 -3.72 4.06 9.71
CA TYR A 398 -2.31 4.17 10.09
C TYR A 398 -2.15 4.88 11.44
N GLU A 399 -3.10 5.70 11.85
CA GLU A 399 -3.06 6.45 13.11
C GLU A 399 -3.78 5.69 14.22
N LYS A 400 -5.09 5.88 14.35
CA LYS A 400 -5.89 5.19 15.36
C LYS A 400 -5.87 3.67 15.20
N GLY A 401 -5.77 3.14 13.98
CA GLY A 401 -5.64 1.69 13.78
C GLY A 401 -4.36 1.12 14.39
N ALA A 402 -3.22 1.81 14.25
CA ALA A 402 -1.98 1.44 14.93
C ALA A 402 -2.09 1.56 16.45
N LEU A 403 -2.78 2.59 16.95
CA LEU A 403 -3.05 2.74 18.38
C LEU A 403 -3.98 1.64 18.92
N ILE A 404 -4.92 1.12 18.12
CA ILE A 404 -5.72 -0.07 18.45
C ILE A 404 -4.79 -1.29 18.58
N GLY A 405 -3.89 -1.50 17.62
CA GLY A 405 -2.90 -2.59 17.65
C GLY A 405 -1.98 -2.54 18.88
N LEU A 406 -1.45 -1.36 19.20
CA LEU A 406 -0.68 -1.11 20.43
C LEU A 406 -1.51 -1.40 21.68
N SER A 407 -2.74 -0.88 21.73
CA SER A 407 -3.61 -1.06 22.90
C SER A 407 -3.95 -2.53 23.14
N LEU A 408 -4.18 -3.27 22.05
CA LEU A 408 -4.39 -4.72 22.07
C LEU A 408 -3.17 -5.44 22.64
N ASP A 409 -1.96 -5.11 22.18
CA ASP A 409 -0.72 -5.74 22.68
C ASP A 409 -0.51 -5.49 24.17
N LEU A 410 -0.64 -4.24 24.62
CA LEU A 410 -0.49 -3.89 26.03
C LEU A 410 -1.55 -4.57 26.90
N LYS A 411 -2.79 -4.67 26.43
CA LYS A 411 -3.86 -5.35 27.17
C LYS A 411 -3.60 -6.85 27.30
N LEU A 412 -3.21 -7.52 26.21
CA LEU A 412 -2.86 -8.95 26.23
C LEU A 412 -1.68 -9.23 27.16
N ARG A 413 -0.66 -8.36 27.16
CA ARG A 413 0.49 -8.46 28.06
C ARG A 413 0.09 -8.24 29.51
N GLN A 414 -0.77 -7.26 29.78
CA GLN A 414 -1.28 -7.02 31.14
C GLN A 414 -2.01 -8.26 31.69
N LEU A 415 -2.89 -8.87 30.88
CA LEU A 415 -3.67 -10.05 31.28
C LEU A 415 -2.82 -11.31 31.43
N SER A 416 -1.74 -11.43 30.66
CA SER A 416 -0.84 -12.59 30.67
C SER A 416 0.38 -12.46 31.59
N GLY A 417 0.57 -11.32 32.24
CA GLY A 417 1.80 -11.02 32.97
C GLY A 417 3.03 -10.90 32.07
N GLY A 418 2.85 -10.43 30.84
CA GLY A 418 3.89 -10.19 29.85
C GLY A 418 4.29 -11.44 29.04
N LYS A 419 3.48 -12.51 29.06
CA LYS A 419 3.79 -13.77 28.39
C LYS A 419 3.12 -13.94 27.02
N TYR A 420 2.11 -13.12 26.74
CA TYR A 420 1.31 -13.20 25.53
C TYR A 420 1.06 -11.79 24.99
N GLY A 421 1.38 -11.58 23.72
CA GLY A 421 1.13 -10.34 22.99
C GLY A 421 0.49 -10.58 21.62
N THR A 422 0.43 -9.53 20.83
CA THR A 422 -0.05 -9.53 19.44
C THR A 422 0.75 -10.47 18.55
N GLN A 423 2.04 -10.68 18.81
CA GLN A 423 2.83 -11.65 18.04
C GLN A 423 2.34 -13.09 18.25
N ASP A 424 1.95 -13.42 19.48
CA ASP A 424 1.39 -14.74 19.81
C ASP A 424 -0.02 -14.87 19.23
N LEU A 425 -0.82 -13.82 19.33
CA LEU A 425 -2.15 -13.75 18.72
C LEU A 425 -2.10 -13.98 17.20
N LEU A 426 -1.24 -13.25 16.49
CA LEU A 426 -1.08 -13.40 15.04
C LEU A 426 -0.63 -14.82 14.68
N ARG A 427 0.28 -15.40 15.46
CA ARG A 427 0.72 -16.79 15.26
C ARG A 427 -0.42 -17.79 15.43
N ASP A 428 -1.28 -17.59 16.43
CA ASP A 428 -2.40 -18.51 16.72
C ASP A 428 -3.56 -18.32 15.74
N LEU A 429 -3.82 -17.09 15.29
CA LEU A 429 -4.74 -16.83 14.18
C LEU A 429 -4.23 -17.46 12.87
N ALA A 430 -2.95 -17.31 12.56
CA ALA A 430 -2.34 -17.94 11.36
C ALA A 430 -2.40 -19.47 11.41
N LYS A 431 -2.29 -20.10 12.60
CA LYS A 431 -2.51 -21.55 12.76
C LYS A 431 -3.99 -21.94 12.58
N THR A 432 -4.92 -21.07 12.96
CA THR A 432 -6.37 -21.33 12.94
C THR A 432 -6.98 -21.20 11.54
N TYR A 433 -6.49 -20.23 10.78
CA TYR A 433 -6.97 -19.85 9.46
C TYR A 433 -5.95 -20.26 8.40
N GLY A 434 -4.77 -19.64 8.41
CA GLY A 434 -3.75 -19.89 7.38
C GLY A 434 -4.21 -19.39 6.02
N LYS A 435 -3.36 -19.57 5.00
CA LYS A 435 -3.55 -18.97 3.68
C LYS A 435 -4.79 -19.43 2.88
N ASP A 436 -5.39 -20.56 3.24
CA ASP A 436 -6.44 -21.21 2.43
C ASP A 436 -7.82 -21.19 3.11
N LYS A 437 -7.95 -20.56 4.29
CA LYS A 437 -9.21 -20.55 5.05
C LYS A 437 -9.48 -19.16 5.61
N SER A 438 -10.42 -18.49 4.98
CA SER A 438 -10.96 -17.22 5.44
C SER A 438 -11.74 -17.34 6.75
N PHE A 439 -11.79 -16.25 7.51
CA PHE A 439 -12.73 -16.09 8.63
C PHE A 439 -13.93 -15.24 8.21
N LYS A 440 -15.04 -15.34 8.94
CA LYS A 440 -16.16 -14.42 8.78
C LYS A 440 -15.95 -13.17 9.61
N ASP A 441 -16.16 -12.01 9.02
CA ASP A 441 -16.00 -10.71 9.65
C ASP A 441 -16.69 -10.63 11.03
N GLU A 442 -17.90 -11.14 11.19
CA GLU A 442 -18.60 -11.12 12.48
C GLU A 442 -18.04 -12.07 13.55
N GLU A 443 -17.23 -13.06 13.19
CA GLU A 443 -16.74 -14.10 14.10
C GLU A 443 -15.33 -13.80 14.66
N LEU A 444 -14.58 -12.85 14.07
CA LEU A 444 -13.17 -12.63 14.41
C LEU A 444 -12.97 -12.29 15.89
N PHE A 445 -13.72 -11.34 16.44
CA PHE A 445 -13.54 -10.90 17.83
C PHE A 445 -13.90 -12.00 18.84
N ASP A 446 -14.93 -12.79 18.56
CA ASP A 446 -15.29 -13.93 19.39
C ASP A 446 -14.21 -15.01 19.33
N LYS A 447 -13.62 -15.26 18.14
CA LYS A 447 -12.48 -16.17 18.01
C LYS A 447 -11.25 -15.67 18.77
N ILE A 448 -10.90 -14.38 18.67
CA ILE A 448 -9.78 -13.82 19.44
C ILE A 448 -10.03 -13.97 20.94
N THR A 449 -11.27 -13.74 21.39
CA THR A 449 -11.67 -13.92 22.79
C THR A 449 -11.49 -15.37 23.25
N GLU A 450 -11.90 -16.34 22.43
CA GLU A 450 -11.73 -17.78 22.68
C GLU A 450 -10.26 -18.18 22.79
N LEU A 451 -9.40 -17.64 21.91
CA LEU A 451 -7.97 -17.96 21.89
C LEU A 451 -7.18 -17.29 23.03
N THR A 452 -7.73 -16.22 23.63
CA THR A 452 -6.99 -15.37 24.58
C THR A 452 -7.69 -15.28 25.94
N PHE A 453 -8.39 -14.18 26.20
CA PHE A 453 -8.98 -13.84 27.49
C PHE A 453 -10.41 -13.30 27.28
N PRO A 454 -11.37 -13.63 28.17
CA PRO A 454 -12.74 -13.12 28.10
C PRO A 454 -12.84 -11.58 28.05
N GLU A 455 -11.93 -10.88 28.72
CA GLU A 455 -11.83 -9.42 28.75
C GLU A 455 -11.61 -8.81 27.35
N MET A 456 -11.06 -9.59 26.40
CA MET A 456 -10.85 -9.10 25.05
C MET A 456 -12.14 -8.82 24.31
N ARG A 457 -13.24 -9.50 24.64
CA ARG A 457 -14.52 -9.19 24.03
C ARG A 457 -15.00 -7.79 24.37
N ASP A 458 -14.81 -7.38 25.63
CA ASP A 458 -15.17 -6.03 26.08
C ASP A 458 -14.29 -4.97 25.42
N PHE A 459 -12.99 -5.25 25.28
CA PHE A 459 -12.06 -4.38 24.57
C PHE A 459 -12.52 -4.11 23.13
N PHE A 460 -12.79 -5.16 22.34
CA PHE A 460 -13.24 -4.97 20.96
C PHE A 460 -14.59 -4.26 20.87
N ARG A 461 -15.53 -4.60 21.76
CA ARG A 461 -16.86 -3.97 21.83
C ARG A 461 -16.78 -2.46 22.01
N ARG A 462 -15.90 -2.00 22.87
CA ARG A 462 -15.83 -0.59 23.26
C ARG A 462 -14.98 0.24 22.30
N TYR A 463 -13.83 -0.30 21.91
CA TYR A 463 -12.77 0.49 21.27
C TYR A 463 -12.62 0.24 19.76
N VAL A 464 -13.22 -0.83 19.21
CA VAL A 464 -13.11 -1.17 17.78
C VAL A 464 -14.48 -1.21 17.11
N GLU A 465 -15.43 -1.96 17.69
CA GLU A 465 -16.85 -1.94 17.29
C GLU A 465 -17.53 -0.65 17.74
N GLY A 466 -17.16 -0.16 18.92
CA GLY A 466 -17.63 1.09 19.51
C GLY A 466 -16.75 2.30 19.17
N GLY A 467 -17.20 3.46 19.62
CA GLY A 467 -16.54 4.74 19.43
C GLY A 467 -15.86 5.30 20.68
N GLU A 468 -15.64 4.48 21.71
CA GLU A 468 -14.97 4.97 22.92
C GLU A 468 -13.49 5.26 22.63
N PRO A 469 -12.93 6.37 23.16
CA PRO A 469 -11.49 6.61 23.06
C PRO A 469 -10.67 5.49 23.70
N LEU A 470 -9.52 5.18 23.11
CA LEU A 470 -8.62 4.13 23.61
C LEU A 470 -8.15 4.45 25.04
N PRO A 471 -8.06 3.45 25.94
CA PRO A 471 -7.71 3.66 27.35
C PRO A 471 -6.19 3.82 27.55
N LEU A 472 -5.55 4.67 26.74
CA LEU A 472 -4.08 4.81 26.68
C LEU A 472 -3.47 5.11 28.05
N LYS A 473 -4.13 5.93 28.87
CA LYS A 473 -3.66 6.27 30.23
C LYS A 473 -3.54 5.04 31.13
N GLU A 474 -4.51 4.12 31.08
CA GLU A 474 -4.48 2.88 31.85
C GLU A 474 -3.38 1.96 31.32
N LEU A 475 -3.35 1.75 30.00
CA LEU A 475 -2.47 0.79 29.33
C LEU A 475 -0.99 1.17 29.46
N PHE A 476 -0.63 2.44 29.24
CA PHE A 476 0.75 2.90 29.41
C PHE A 476 1.17 2.94 30.88
N SER A 477 0.25 3.27 31.80
CA SER A 477 0.53 3.22 33.23
C SER A 477 0.90 1.81 33.69
N ALA A 478 0.36 0.76 33.07
CA ALA A 478 0.69 -0.63 33.36
C ALA A 478 2.15 -1.00 33.02
N ILE A 479 2.79 -0.30 32.08
CA ILE A 479 4.19 -0.47 31.71
C ILE A 479 5.10 0.63 32.28
N GLY A 480 4.58 1.46 33.18
CA GLY A 480 5.36 2.49 33.86
C GLY A 480 5.64 3.72 33.00
N ILE A 481 4.71 4.07 32.11
CA ILE A 481 4.73 5.30 31.30
C ILE A 481 3.50 6.13 31.68
N ASP A 482 3.69 7.41 31.95
CA ASP A 482 2.62 8.38 32.13
C ASP A 482 2.20 8.92 30.77
N TYR A 483 0.89 8.97 30.53
CA TYR A 483 0.29 9.57 29.35
C TYR A 483 -0.56 10.76 29.76
N ASP A 484 -0.27 11.92 29.16
CA ASP A 484 -1.06 13.13 29.28
C ASP A 484 -1.61 13.52 27.88
N PRO A 485 -2.92 13.39 27.64
CA PRO A 485 -3.52 13.77 26.36
C PRO A 485 -3.46 15.28 26.07
N GLU A 486 -3.27 16.10 27.10
CA GLU A 486 -3.18 17.57 27.02
C GLU A 486 -1.84 18.06 27.56
N GLY A 487 -0.80 17.24 27.37
CA GLY A 487 0.57 17.61 27.69
C GLY A 487 1.03 18.84 26.91
N GLN A 488 2.29 19.21 27.14
CA GLN A 488 2.88 20.36 26.46
C GLN A 488 4.17 19.96 25.77
N LYS A 489 4.30 20.35 24.51
CA LYS A 489 5.53 20.23 23.74
C LYS A 489 6.03 21.62 23.39
N LYS A 490 7.33 21.80 23.51
CA LYS A 490 8.01 22.97 22.95
C LYS A 490 8.41 22.63 21.52
N GLU A 491 8.00 23.46 20.59
CA GLU A 491 8.37 23.33 19.19
C GLU A 491 8.76 24.68 18.60
N VAL A 492 9.47 24.63 17.47
CA VAL A 492 9.72 25.84 16.69
C VAL A 492 8.44 26.17 15.95
N GLU A 493 7.88 27.34 16.22
CA GLU A 493 6.67 27.81 15.56
C GLU A 493 6.99 28.09 14.08
N LYS A 494 6.70 27.12 13.20
CA LYS A 494 6.96 27.23 11.76
C LYS A 494 5.71 27.47 10.93
N ALA A 495 4.55 27.05 11.42
CA ALA A 495 3.28 27.22 10.72
C ALA A 495 2.93 28.71 10.63
N PHE A 496 2.49 29.18 9.46
CA PHE A 496 2.02 30.56 9.26
C PHE A 496 0.53 30.75 9.61
N GLY A 497 -0.26 29.66 9.59
CA GLY A 497 -1.70 29.71 9.85
C GLY A 497 -2.52 30.42 8.76
N VAL A 498 -2.02 30.47 7.53
CA VAL A 498 -2.70 31.12 6.41
C VAL A 498 -3.13 30.12 5.35
N SER A 499 -4.19 30.45 4.63
CA SER A 499 -4.64 29.66 3.48
C SER A 499 -4.01 30.22 2.20
N PHE A 500 -3.45 29.35 1.37
CA PHE A 500 -2.96 29.71 0.03
C PHE A 500 -4.03 29.44 -1.02
N ALA A 501 -4.03 30.21 -2.10
CA ALA A 501 -4.81 29.92 -3.29
C ALA A 501 -4.05 30.31 -4.56
N LEU A 502 -4.18 29.47 -5.59
CA LEU A 502 -3.68 29.80 -6.92
C LEU A 502 -4.55 30.90 -7.54
N VAL A 503 -3.91 31.93 -8.09
CA VAL A 503 -4.61 32.98 -8.84
C VAL A 503 -5.02 32.42 -10.21
N PRO A 504 -6.33 32.37 -10.53
CA PRO A 504 -6.82 31.75 -11.76
C PRO A 504 -6.16 32.32 -13.02
N GLY A 505 -5.75 31.45 -13.94
CA GLY A 505 -5.10 31.84 -15.20
C GLY A 505 -3.67 32.35 -15.04
N THR A 506 -3.06 32.20 -13.86
CA THR A 506 -1.66 32.55 -13.60
C THR A 506 -0.95 31.44 -12.83
N ARG A 507 0.36 31.59 -12.64
CA ARG A 507 1.18 30.71 -11.80
C ARG A 507 1.33 31.22 -10.36
N SER A 508 0.67 32.33 -10.03
CA SER A 508 0.91 33.07 -8.79
C SER A 508 0.10 32.52 -7.63
N ILE A 509 0.67 32.48 -6.43
CA ILE A 509 -0.02 32.10 -5.20
C ILE A 509 -0.33 33.34 -4.37
N LEU A 510 -1.56 33.42 -3.86
CA LEU A 510 -1.97 34.44 -2.91
C LEU A 510 -2.40 33.86 -1.57
N ILE A 511 -2.44 34.72 -0.55
CA ILE A 511 -3.03 34.42 0.75
C ILE A 511 -4.54 34.65 0.67
N SER A 512 -5.32 33.58 0.72
CA SER A 512 -6.78 33.62 0.58
C SER A 512 -7.51 33.86 1.91
N SER A 513 -6.89 33.51 3.05
CA SER A 513 -7.39 33.81 4.39
C SER A 513 -6.24 33.87 5.40
N THR A 514 -6.39 34.74 6.40
CA THR A 514 -5.51 34.88 7.58
C THR A 514 -6.25 34.57 8.87
N ASP A 515 -7.44 33.96 8.81
CA ASP A 515 -8.32 33.78 9.99
C ASP A 515 -7.72 32.83 11.04
N GLN A 516 -6.79 31.96 10.63
CA GLN A 516 -6.09 31.01 11.48
C GLN A 516 -4.62 31.40 11.68
N ALA A 517 -4.25 32.66 11.38
CA ALA A 517 -2.85 33.08 11.40
C ALA A 517 -2.25 32.85 12.79
N THR A 518 -1.14 32.12 12.82
CA THR A 518 -0.35 31.85 14.03
C THR A 518 0.36 33.12 14.52
N ASP A 519 1.06 33.07 15.66
CA ASP A 519 1.88 34.20 16.10
C ASP A 519 2.96 34.53 15.06
N LEU A 520 3.57 33.52 14.43
CA LEU A 520 4.49 33.71 13.30
C LEU A 520 3.82 34.43 12.13
N GLY A 521 2.64 33.97 11.68
CA GLY A 521 1.92 34.61 10.57
C GLY A 521 1.58 36.06 10.88
N GLN A 522 1.12 36.33 12.10
CA GLN A 522 0.81 37.68 12.57
C GLN A 522 2.06 38.57 12.66
N ARG A 523 3.19 38.04 13.15
CA ARG A 523 4.47 38.76 13.26
C ARG A 523 5.10 39.05 11.90
N LEU A 524 4.95 38.15 10.92
CA LEU A 524 5.31 38.43 9.53
C LEU A 524 4.46 39.59 8.96
N GLY A 525 3.25 39.80 9.49
CA GLY A 525 2.37 40.87 9.03
C GLY A 525 1.80 40.59 7.64
N VAL A 526 1.55 39.31 7.34
CA VAL A 526 0.88 38.89 6.10
C VAL A 526 -0.58 39.35 6.09
N GLU A 527 -1.08 39.72 4.92
CA GLU A 527 -2.45 40.19 4.72
C GLU A 527 -3.19 39.33 3.70
N GLN A 528 -4.52 39.24 3.85
CA GLN A 528 -5.36 38.62 2.83
C GLN A 528 -5.15 39.36 1.49
N MET A 529 -5.09 38.59 0.39
CA MET A 529 -4.79 39.04 -0.97
C MET A 529 -3.33 39.40 -1.24
N ASP A 530 -2.41 39.24 -0.29
CA ASP A 530 -0.99 39.27 -0.59
C ASP A 530 -0.65 38.17 -1.60
N GLN A 531 -0.03 38.55 -2.72
CA GLN A 531 0.55 37.60 -3.65
C GLN A 531 2.00 37.34 -3.25
N ILE A 532 2.32 36.11 -2.86
CA ILE A 532 3.67 35.73 -2.46
C ILE A 532 4.50 35.53 -3.74
N VAL A 533 5.69 36.15 -3.76
CA VAL A 533 6.65 36.07 -4.87
C VAL A 533 7.87 35.27 -4.45
N LEU A 534 8.37 35.50 -3.24
CA LEU A 534 9.49 34.76 -2.66
C LEU A 534 9.18 34.30 -1.24
N LEU A 535 9.65 33.11 -0.88
CA LEU A 535 9.80 32.63 0.48
C LEU A 535 11.29 32.37 0.72
N ASN A 536 11.92 33.11 1.64
CA ASN A 536 13.34 33.00 1.95
C ASN A 536 14.25 33.11 0.73
N ASP A 537 13.97 34.12 -0.09
CA ASP A 537 14.65 34.41 -1.37
C ASP A 537 14.50 33.32 -2.45
N GLN A 538 13.67 32.28 -2.22
CA GLN A 538 13.29 31.28 -3.22
C GLN A 538 11.98 31.67 -3.92
N PRO A 539 11.86 31.50 -5.26
CA PRO A 539 10.61 31.68 -5.99
C PRO A 539 9.45 30.89 -5.38
N PHE A 540 8.29 31.53 -5.23
CA PHE A 540 7.10 30.92 -4.66
C PHE A 540 5.92 31.03 -5.62
N ASP A 541 5.70 29.97 -6.39
CA ASP A 541 4.68 29.88 -7.42
C ASP A 541 4.11 28.45 -7.53
N ALA A 542 3.19 28.23 -8.48
CA ALA A 542 2.53 26.94 -8.65
C ALA A 542 3.47 25.73 -8.87
N ASP A 543 4.69 25.92 -9.40
CA ASP A 543 5.64 24.82 -9.62
C ASP A 543 6.59 24.65 -8.41
N THR A 544 6.80 25.70 -7.64
CA THR A 544 7.88 25.76 -6.65
C THR A 544 7.41 25.69 -5.20
N TYR A 545 6.15 26.07 -4.92
CA TYR A 545 5.65 26.27 -3.56
C TYR A 545 5.81 25.04 -2.65
N SER A 546 5.56 23.84 -3.16
CA SER A 546 5.66 22.59 -2.40
C SER A 546 7.10 22.35 -1.96
N THR A 547 8.04 22.40 -2.90
CA THR A 547 9.48 22.21 -2.64
C THR A 547 10.04 23.28 -1.71
N VAL A 548 9.59 24.53 -1.84
CA VAL A 548 10.06 25.64 -1.00
C VAL A 548 9.49 25.57 0.41
N LEU A 549 8.23 25.16 0.58
CA LEU A 549 7.66 24.89 1.92
C LEU A 549 8.35 23.70 2.59
N GLN A 550 8.67 22.65 1.83
CA GLN A 550 9.42 21.51 2.33
C GLN A 550 10.83 21.90 2.77
N ASP A 551 11.58 22.63 1.94
CA ASP A 551 12.91 23.13 2.27
C ASP A 551 12.88 24.02 3.52
N TYR A 552 11.89 24.91 3.61
CA TYR A 552 11.64 25.73 4.80
C TYR A 552 11.43 24.87 6.05
N ASP A 553 10.55 23.87 5.99
CA ASP A 553 10.26 23.01 7.13
C ASP A 553 11.46 22.16 7.54
N GLU A 554 12.25 21.66 6.59
CA GLU A 554 13.41 20.81 6.87
C GLU A 554 14.61 21.60 7.41
N ASN A 555 14.90 22.78 6.86
CA ASN A 555 16.17 23.46 7.08
C ASN A 555 16.14 24.61 8.08
N PHE A 556 14.99 25.25 8.29
CA PHE A 556 14.89 26.39 9.22
C PHE A 556 14.78 25.92 10.67
N LYS A 557 15.41 26.67 11.58
CA LYS A 557 15.56 26.32 13.00
C LYS A 557 15.22 27.50 13.90
N LEU A 558 15.14 27.22 15.19
CA LEU A 558 14.91 28.24 16.22
C LEU A 558 15.91 29.39 16.07
N GLY A 559 15.41 30.62 15.96
CA GLY A 559 16.21 31.83 15.81
C GLY A 559 16.54 32.23 14.37
N ASP A 560 16.21 31.41 13.36
CA ASP A 560 16.35 31.80 11.96
C ASP A 560 15.28 32.85 11.58
N GLU A 561 15.63 33.81 10.72
CA GLU A 561 14.69 34.79 10.18
C GLU A 561 13.98 34.21 8.96
N VAL A 562 12.64 34.19 8.99
CA VAL A 562 11.81 33.89 7.83
C VAL A 562 11.47 35.16 7.09
N SER A 563 11.46 35.13 5.76
CA SER A 563 11.07 36.26 4.94
C SER A 563 10.11 35.91 3.82
N PHE A 564 9.06 36.72 3.66
CA PHE A 564 8.17 36.69 2.50
C PHE A 564 8.43 37.96 1.67
N THR A 565 8.57 37.83 0.36
CA THR A 565 8.42 38.98 -0.55
C THR A 565 7.05 38.89 -1.19
N VAL A 566 6.18 39.86 -0.91
CA VAL A 566 4.79 39.86 -1.38
C VAL A 566 4.51 41.06 -2.28
N LYS A 567 3.65 40.89 -3.27
CA LYS A 567 2.98 41.99 -3.97
C LYS A 567 1.71 42.34 -3.20
N ARG A 568 1.73 43.49 -2.53
CA ARG A 568 0.62 43.98 -1.71
C ARG A 568 -0.03 45.20 -2.36
N LYS A 569 -1.36 45.23 -2.34
CA LYS A 569 -2.14 46.39 -2.76
C LYS A 569 -2.17 47.42 -1.62
N MET A 570 -1.64 48.61 -1.88
CA MET A 570 -1.57 49.71 -0.91
C MET A 570 -2.88 50.52 -0.87
N PRO A 571 -3.11 51.34 0.18
CA PRO A 571 -4.31 52.17 0.31
C PRO A 571 -4.56 53.15 -0.87
N ASP A 572 -3.52 53.52 -1.61
CA ASP A 572 -3.59 54.38 -2.80
C ASP A 572 -3.87 53.59 -4.11
N ASN A 573 -4.18 52.29 -4.00
CA ASN A 573 -4.34 51.32 -5.08
C ASN A 573 -3.06 50.99 -5.88
N SER A 574 -1.87 51.44 -5.46
CA SER A 574 -0.61 50.94 -6.02
C SER A 574 -0.35 49.49 -5.57
N ILE A 575 0.41 48.74 -6.36
CA ILE A 575 0.89 47.40 -5.99
C ILE A 575 2.39 47.53 -5.77
N ASN A 576 2.83 47.29 -4.54
CA ASN A 576 4.23 47.36 -4.16
C ASN A 576 4.72 45.97 -3.77
N GLU A 577 6.00 45.70 -4.07
CA GLU A 577 6.70 44.57 -3.47
C GLU A 577 7.17 44.96 -2.07
N VAL A 578 6.77 44.16 -1.08
CA VAL A 578 7.06 44.37 0.33
C VAL A 578 7.78 43.13 0.85
N LYS A 579 8.97 43.32 1.45
CA LYS A 579 9.67 42.26 2.18
C LYS A 579 9.18 42.26 3.63
N LEU A 580 8.59 41.15 4.04
CA LEU A 580 8.10 40.84 5.37
C LEU A 580 9.10 39.92 6.04
N THR A 581 9.46 40.15 7.31
CA THR A 581 10.37 39.27 8.03
C THR A 581 9.91 39.00 9.46
N ALA A 582 10.22 37.82 9.99
CA ALA A 582 10.00 37.46 11.39
C ALA A 582 10.93 36.31 11.80
N ASP A 583 11.46 36.37 13.03
CA ASP A 583 12.28 35.29 13.58
C ASP A 583 11.43 34.08 13.99
N LEU A 584 11.93 32.87 13.77
CA LEU A 584 11.38 31.66 14.33
C LEU A 584 11.60 31.61 15.84
N ARG A 585 10.53 31.32 16.57
CA ARG A 585 10.51 31.27 18.04
C ARG A 585 10.06 29.92 18.54
N GLU A 586 10.38 29.65 19.80
CA GLU A 586 9.83 28.51 20.50
C GLU A 586 8.41 28.84 20.93
N ALA A 587 7.47 27.97 20.60
CA ALA A 587 6.09 27.99 21.10
C ALA A 587 5.85 26.74 21.95
N THR A 588 5.03 26.91 22.99
CA THR A 588 4.49 25.78 23.75
C THR A 588 3.11 25.48 23.19
N VAL A 589 2.94 24.29 22.64
CA VAL A 589 1.66 23.81 22.11
C VAL A 589 1.10 22.70 22.99
N THR A 590 -0.22 22.63 23.10
CA THR A 590 -0.91 21.48 23.69
C THR A 590 -0.70 20.29 22.78
N TYR A 591 -0.17 19.20 23.33
CA TYR A 591 0.23 18.04 22.54
C TYR A 591 0.26 16.78 23.42
N PRO A 592 -0.14 15.60 22.93
CA PRO A 592 -0.08 14.38 23.70
C PRO A 592 1.36 14.04 24.11
N THR A 593 1.58 13.66 25.37
CA THR A 593 2.92 13.29 25.85
C THR A 593 2.93 11.92 26.52
N PHE A 594 4.01 11.18 26.29
CA PHE A 594 4.30 9.90 26.93
C PHE A 594 5.66 9.98 27.62
N MET A 595 5.66 9.85 28.95
CA MET A 595 6.87 10.01 29.76
C MET A 595 7.10 8.79 30.63
N PRO A 596 8.29 8.15 30.60
CA PRO A 596 8.63 7.12 31.56
C PRO A 596 8.46 7.64 33.00
N LYS A 597 7.77 6.89 33.85
CA LYS A 597 7.62 7.22 35.27
C LYS A 597 8.99 7.34 35.93
N GLY A 598 9.15 8.34 36.80
CA GLY A 598 10.38 8.49 37.58
C GLY A 598 10.66 7.33 38.56
N ALA A 599 9.60 6.67 39.05
CA ALA A 599 9.70 5.52 39.95
C ALA A 599 8.71 4.41 39.57
N PRO A 600 8.98 3.65 38.49
CA PRO A 600 8.11 2.55 38.07
C PRO A 600 8.23 1.37 39.03
N THR A 601 7.14 0.64 39.26
CA THR A 601 7.16 -0.59 40.06
C THR A 601 7.95 -1.70 39.35
N PRO A 602 8.45 -2.72 40.06
CA PRO A 602 9.10 -3.88 39.43
C PRO A 602 8.20 -4.58 38.40
N GLN A 603 6.89 -4.64 38.64
CA GLN A 603 5.93 -5.23 37.71
C GLN A 603 5.78 -4.37 36.44
N GLN A 604 5.74 -3.04 36.57
CA GLN A 604 5.70 -2.12 35.43
C GLN A 604 6.96 -2.24 34.57
N LEU A 605 8.13 -2.33 35.20
CA LEU A 605 9.39 -2.58 34.51
C LEU A 605 9.38 -3.93 33.80
N GLN A 606 8.96 -5.00 34.47
CA GLN A 606 8.90 -6.32 33.85
C GLN A 606 7.99 -6.35 32.61
N LEU A 607 6.81 -5.75 32.68
CA LEU A 607 5.89 -5.67 31.54
C LEU A 607 6.47 -4.83 30.40
N ARG A 608 7.12 -3.70 30.71
CA ARG A 608 7.80 -2.86 29.72
C ARG A 608 8.95 -3.60 29.05
N GLU A 609 9.81 -4.28 29.79
CA GLU A 609 10.92 -5.05 29.21
C GLU A 609 10.39 -6.23 28.38
N SER A 610 9.29 -6.87 28.78
CA SER A 610 8.60 -7.87 27.95
C SER A 610 8.10 -7.28 26.64
N TRP A 611 7.40 -6.15 26.72
CA TRP A 611 6.90 -5.41 25.56
C TRP A 611 8.05 -5.05 24.61
N MET A 612 9.11 -4.43 25.14
CA MET A 612 10.31 -4.06 24.40
C MET A 612 11.20 -5.24 23.98
N GLY A 613 10.84 -6.49 24.30
CA GLY A 613 11.58 -7.68 23.87
C GLY A 613 12.92 -7.91 24.57
N ARG A 614 13.13 -7.34 25.76
CA ARG A 614 14.39 -7.35 26.52
C ARG A 614 14.41 -8.35 27.67
N MET A 615 13.37 -9.16 27.83
CA MET A 615 13.42 -10.27 28.80
C MET A 615 14.39 -11.37 28.29
N PRO A 616 15.25 -11.94 29.16
CA PRO A 616 16.01 -13.13 28.80
C PRO A 616 15.04 -14.25 28.40
N GLN A 617 15.27 -14.88 27.25
CA GLN A 617 14.59 -16.12 26.88
C GLN A 617 14.91 -17.25 27.86
#